data_AF-A0A1H6RMF1-F1
#
_entry.id   AF-A0A1H6RMF1-F1
#
_cell.length_a   1.000
_cell.length_b   1.000
_cell.length_c   1.000
_cell.angle_alpha   90.00
_cell.angle_beta   90.00
_cell.angle_gamma   90.00
#
_symmetry.space_group_name_H-M   'P 1'
#
loop_
_entity.id
_entity.type
_entity.pdbx_description
1 polymer ?
#
loop_
_entity_poly.entity_id
_entity_poly.type
_entity_poly.pdbx_seq_one_letter_code
_entity_poly.pdbx_strand_id
1 'polypeptide(L)'
;MRRLILACCTLLSLGGCQGAYYSMMEKAGVHKRDILAERVGAARDSQLEAKEQFKDALERYRSVVQVQDGDLEERYTALDREYRASEASAKAVRQRIAAVEDVAEALFEEWEGELDQYSNPTLRRASAKELERTRKQYTTLLARMQAAEKRIEPVLGVLRDQVLFLKHNLNARAIGALQGEYRSLQGNVDQLLRDMQRSIDEADSFVRRLQAPLG
;
A
#
# COMPACT_ATOMS: atom_id res chain seq x y z
N MET A 1 -23.37 40.94 11.46
CA MET A 1 -22.10 40.79 10.71
C MET A 1 -20.89 40.37 11.54
N ARG A 2 -20.93 40.40 12.88
CA ARG A 2 -19.77 40.05 13.75
C ARG A 2 -19.69 38.57 14.18
N ARG A 3 -20.72 37.76 13.87
CA ARG A 3 -20.77 36.32 14.17
C ARG A 3 -20.36 35.40 13.01
N LEU A 4 -20.21 35.95 11.80
CA LEU A 4 -19.80 35.20 10.60
C LEU A 4 -18.28 35.16 10.40
N ILE A 5 -17.52 35.98 11.11
CA ILE A 5 -16.05 36.03 11.01
C ILE A 5 -15.39 34.97 11.91
N LEU A 6 -16.06 34.53 12.98
CA LEU A 6 -15.52 33.51 13.91
C LEU A 6 -15.63 32.07 13.39
N ALA A 7 -16.44 31.82 12.36
CA ALA A 7 -16.63 30.48 11.79
C ALA A 7 -15.62 30.14 10.66
N CYS A 8 -14.84 31.12 10.21
CA CYS A 8 -13.87 30.93 9.12
C CYS A 8 -12.45 30.61 9.64
N CYS A 9 -12.16 30.81 10.93
CA CYS A 9 -10.83 30.52 11.51
C CYS A 9 -10.65 29.07 11.98
N THR A 10 -11.71 28.26 12.09
CA THR A 10 -11.63 26.86 12.54
C THR A 10 -11.42 25.83 11.43
N LEU A 11 -11.44 26.25 10.16
CA LEU A 11 -11.26 25.36 9.00
C LEU A 11 -9.83 25.35 8.43
N LEU A 12 -8.92 26.16 8.98
CA LEU A 12 -7.51 26.27 8.52
C LEU A 12 -6.51 25.43 9.35
N SER A 13 -6.97 24.68 10.34
CA SER A 13 -6.09 24.00 11.30
C SER A 13 -5.74 22.53 10.98
N LEU A 14 -6.27 21.94 9.91
CA LEU A 14 -6.05 20.51 9.61
C LEU A 14 -4.74 20.21 8.87
N GLY A 15 -4.08 21.21 8.27
CA GLY A 15 -2.75 21.03 7.65
C GLY A 15 -1.57 21.10 8.64
N GLY A 16 -1.77 21.68 9.84
CA GLY A 16 -0.70 21.90 10.81
C GLY A 16 -0.43 20.71 11.74
N CYS A 17 -1.30 19.71 11.78
CA CYS A 17 -1.16 18.57 12.70
C CYS A 17 -0.02 17.63 12.32
N GLN A 18 0.25 17.44 11.02
CA GLN A 18 1.35 16.58 10.59
C GLN A 18 2.72 17.24 10.81
N GLY A 19 2.86 18.53 10.47
CA GLY A 19 4.07 19.30 10.79
C GLY A 19 4.37 19.30 12.29
N ALA A 20 3.36 19.56 13.13
CA ALA A 20 3.52 19.51 14.59
C ALA A 20 3.88 18.11 15.11
N TYR A 21 3.33 17.04 14.52
CA TYR A 21 3.64 15.65 14.87
C TYR A 21 5.11 15.31 14.58
N TYR A 22 5.61 15.63 13.38
CA TYR A 22 7.01 15.35 13.03
C TYR A 22 8.00 16.20 13.84
N SER A 23 7.70 17.48 14.05
CA SER A 23 8.54 18.35 14.89
C SER A 23 8.60 17.88 16.36
N MET A 24 7.56 17.22 16.87
CA MET A 24 7.57 16.63 18.22
C MET A 24 8.45 15.37 18.28
N MET A 25 8.43 14.55 17.23
CA MET A 25 9.30 13.36 17.12
C MET A 25 10.78 13.72 16.99
N GLU A 26 11.11 14.78 16.25
CA GLU A 26 12.50 15.26 16.16
C GLU A 26 13.05 15.78 17.48
N LYS A 27 12.22 16.48 18.27
CA LYS A 27 12.58 16.87 19.63
C LYS A 27 12.80 15.67 20.56
N ALA A 28 12.20 14.53 20.24
CA ALA A 28 12.42 13.26 20.92
C ALA A 28 13.60 12.45 20.32
N GLY A 29 14.32 13.00 19.33
CA GLY A 29 15.50 12.40 18.71
C GLY A 29 15.22 11.46 17.53
N VAL A 30 13.98 11.43 17.00
CA VAL A 30 13.63 10.61 15.83
C VAL A 30 13.54 11.49 14.58
N HIS A 31 14.41 11.24 13.60
CA HIS A 31 14.46 12.03 12.37
C HIS A 31 13.44 11.53 11.34
N LYS A 32 12.89 12.43 10.50
CA LYS A 32 11.94 12.08 9.43
C LYS A 32 12.46 10.99 8.48
N ARG A 33 13.78 10.92 8.28
CA ARG A 33 14.45 9.85 7.53
C ARG A 33 14.23 8.45 8.13
N ASP A 34 14.28 8.31 9.45
CA ASP A 34 14.04 7.05 10.14
C ASP A 34 12.55 6.69 10.12
N ILE A 35 11.68 7.69 10.29
CA ILE A 35 10.22 7.52 10.15
C ILE A 35 9.91 7.03 8.73
N LEU A 36 10.54 7.60 7.70
CA LEU A 36 10.34 7.17 6.31
C LEU A 36 10.77 5.71 6.11
N ALA A 37 11.92 5.30 6.66
CA ALA A 37 12.35 3.90 6.60
C ALA A 37 11.33 2.96 7.27
N GLU A 38 10.80 3.34 8.44
CA GLU A 38 9.76 2.58 9.14
C GLU A 38 8.48 2.48 8.32
N ARG A 39 7.99 3.58 7.75
CA ARG A 39 6.77 3.58 6.91
C ARG A 39 6.94 2.72 5.67
N VAL A 40 8.08 2.79 5.00
CA VAL A 40 8.38 1.94 3.84
C VAL A 40 8.44 0.47 4.24
N GLY A 41 9.06 0.14 5.38
CA GLY A 41 9.04 -1.21 5.94
C GLY A 41 7.62 -1.72 6.21
N ALA A 42 6.78 -0.90 6.84
CA ALA A 42 5.38 -1.27 7.09
C ALA A 42 4.55 -1.41 5.80
N ALA A 43 4.82 -0.61 4.77
CA ALA A 43 4.19 -0.75 3.47
C ALA A 43 4.61 -2.04 2.77
N ARG A 44 5.90 -2.40 2.83
CA ARG A 44 6.41 -3.70 2.36
C ARG A 44 5.70 -4.85 3.07
N ASP A 45 5.60 -4.81 4.40
CA ASP A 45 4.98 -5.88 5.17
C ASP A 45 3.50 -6.04 4.82
N SER A 46 2.76 -4.93 4.65
CA SER A 46 1.36 -4.98 4.20
C SER A 46 1.20 -5.60 2.80
N GLN A 47 2.18 -5.40 1.91
CA GLN A 47 2.17 -6.03 0.59
C GLN A 47 2.49 -7.53 0.69
N LEU A 48 3.37 -7.94 1.61
CA LEU A 48 3.64 -9.36 1.87
C LEU A 48 2.40 -10.07 2.42
N GLU A 49 1.71 -9.47 3.38
CA GLU A 49 0.44 -9.97 3.92
C GLU A 49 -0.63 -10.06 2.83
N ALA A 50 -0.77 -9.02 2.00
CA ALA A 50 -1.71 -9.03 0.89
C ALA A 50 -1.38 -10.14 -0.14
N LYS A 51 -0.09 -10.40 -0.42
CA LYS A 51 0.32 -11.49 -1.32
C LYS A 51 -0.19 -12.84 -0.84
N GLU A 52 0.01 -13.16 0.43
CA GLU A 52 -0.47 -14.43 0.98
C GLU A 52 -2.00 -14.48 0.97
N GLN A 53 -2.66 -13.40 1.38
CA GLN A 53 -4.12 -13.32 1.37
C GLN A 53 -4.76 -13.57 -0.02
N PHE A 54 -4.17 -13.03 -1.09
CA PHE A 54 -4.68 -13.27 -2.44
C PHE A 54 -4.40 -14.68 -2.97
N LYS A 55 -3.35 -15.35 -2.48
CA LYS A 55 -3.13 -16.78 -2.77
C LYS A 55 -4.18 -17.63 -2.06
N ASP A 56 -4.44 -17.35 -0.79
CA ASP A 56 -5.43 -18.07 0.01
C ASP A 56 -6.83 -17.93 -0.60
N ALA A 57 -7.21 -16.72 -1.01
CA ALA A 57 -8.47 -16.47 -1.72
C ALA A 57 -8.57 -17.26 -3.03
N LEU A 58 -7.49 -17.32 -3.82
CA LEU A 58 -7.44 -18.11 -5.06
C LEU A 58 -7.56 -19.61 -4.78
N GLU A 59 -6.90 -20.11 -3.73
CA GLU A 59 -7.00 -21.52 -3.33
C GLU A 59 -8.41 -21.87 -2.85
N ARG A 60 -9.04 -21.03 -2.03
CA ARG A 60 -10.45 -21.24 -1.64
C ARG A 60 -11.37 -21.21 -2.84
N TYR A 61 -11.16 -20.30 -3.79
CA TYR A 61 -11.95 -20.28 -5.01
C TYR A 61 -11.74 -21.56 -5.84
N ARG A 62 -10.50 -22.06 -5.94
CA ARG A 62 -10.21 -23.35 -6.57
C ARG A 62 -10.99 -24.47 -5.92
N SER A 63 -11.04 -24.47 -4.59
CA SER A 63 -11.77 -25.48 -3.82
C SER A 63 -13.26 -25.47 -4.16
N VAL A 64 -13.88 -24.30 -4.39
CA VAL A 64 -15.29 -24.21 -4.79
C VAL A 64 -15.52 -24.81 -6.17
N VAL A 65 -14.67 -24.48 -7.15
CA VAL A 65 -14.89 -24.89 -8.56
C VAL A 65 -14.50 -26.34 -8.89
N GLN A 66 -13.84 -27.05 -7.97
CA GLN A 66 -13.43 -28.45 -8.15
C GLN A 66 -14.39 -29.47 -7.49
N VAL A 67 -15.45 -29.02 -6.82
CA VAL A 67 -16.42 -29.92 -6.15
C VAL A 67 -17.34 -30.57 -7.16
N GLN A 68 -17.50 -31.90 -7.01
CA GLN A 68 -18.53 -32.67 -7.72
C GLN A 68 -19.71 -33.04 -6.80
N ASP A 69 -19.49 -33.18 -5.48
CA ASP A 69 -20.52 -33.44 -4.46
C ASP A 69 -20.12 -32.88 -3.08
N GLY A 70 -21.11 -32.43 -2.29
CA GLY A 70 -20.97 -32.09 -0.86
C GLY A 70 -20.40 -30.70 -0.51
N ASP A 71 -20.85 -30.19 0.64
CA ASP A 71 -20.43 -28.99 1.41
C ASP A 71 -20.11 -27.69 0.65
N LEU A 72 -20.98 -27.32 -0.30
CA LEU A 72 -20.89 -26.03 -1.00
C LEU A 72 -21.06 -24.83 -0.07
N GLU A 73 -21.83 -24.97 1.01
CA GLU A 73 -22.07 -23.91 1.98
C GLU A 73 -20.82 -23.59 2.82
N GLU A 74 -20.13 -24.62 3.33
CA GLU A 74 -18.85 -24.41 4.05
C GLU A 74 -17.82 -23.75 3.13
N ARG A 75 -17.67 -24.24 1.89
CA ARG A 75 -16.70 -23.71 0.94
C ARG A 75 -17.02 -22.29 0.51
N TYR A 76 -18.29 -21.98 0.29
CA TYR A 76 -18.75 -20.60 0.06
C TYR A 76 -18.40 -19.71 1.26
N THR A 77 -18.68 -20.17 2.48
CA THR A 77 -18.39 -19.42 3.71
C THR A 77 -16.89 -19.17 3.88
N ALA A 78 -16.04 -20.14 3.51
CA ALA A 78 -14.59 -19.96 3.48
C ALA A 78 -14.18 -18.93 2.40
N LEU A 79 -14.74 -19.00 1.20
CA LEU A 79 -14.45 -18.04 0.12
C LEU A 79 -14.89 -16.61 0.47
N ASP A 80 -16.10 -16.41 1.02
CA ASP A 80 -16.58 -15.10 1.47
C ASP A 80 -15.65 -14.51 2.54
N ARG A 81 -15.12 -15.35 3.43
CA ARG A 81 -14.15 -14.93 4.44
C ARG A 81 -12.84 -14.44 3.82
N GLU A 82 -12.26 -15.21 2.89
CA GLU A 82 -11.02 -14.81 2.21
C GLU A 82 -11.22 -13.58 1.33
N TYR A 83 -12.40 -13.43 0.72
CA TYR A 83 -12.76 -12.23 -0.01
C TYR A 83 -12.74 -10.99 0.89
N ARG A 84 -13.42 -11.03 2.04
CA ARG A 84 -13.44 -9.93 3.02
C ARG A 84 -12.06 -9.61 3.57
N ALA A 85 -11.25 -10.65 3.84
CA ALA A 85 -9.88 -10.48 4.28
C ALA A 85 -9.02 -9.84 3.17
N SER A 86 -9.23 -10.21 1.91
CA SER A 86 -8.60 -9.56 0.75
C SER A 86 -8.98 -8.09 0.62
N GLU A 87 -10.24 -7.72 0.86
CA GLU A 87 -10.68 -6.32 0.90
C GLU A 87 -9.95 -5.53 2.00
N ALA A 88 -9.82 -6.12 3.20
CA ALA A 88 -9.11 -5.51 4.31
C ALA A 88 -7.62 -5.31 3.99
N SER A 89 -6.95 -6.31 3.44
CA SER A 89 -5.54 -6.23 3.02
C SER A 89 -5.33 -5.19 1.92
N ALA A 90 -6.26 -5.08 0.96
CA ALA A 90 -6.21 -4.04 -0.07
C ALA A 90 -6.28 -2.63 0.53
N LYS A 91 -7.19 -2.42 1.49
CA LYS A 91 -7.30 -1.16 2.21
C LYS A 91 -6.02 -0.84 3.00
N ALA A 92 -5.45 -1.85 3.67
CA ALA A 92 -4.20 -1.69 4.41
C ALA A 92 -3.04 -1.26 3.49
N VAL A 93 -2.88 -1.90 2.33
CA VAL A 93 -1.87 -1.52 1.32
C VAL A 93 -2.06 -0.07 0.90
N ARG A 94 -3.27 0.35 0.52
CA ARG A 94 -3.57 1.76 0.14
C ARG A 94 -3.21 2.75 1.24
N GLN A 95 -3.58 2.45 2.49
CA GLN A 95 -3.29 3.32 3.64
C GLN A 95 -1.79 3.43 3.92
N ARG A 96 -1.04 2.34 3.78
CA ARG A 96 0.41 2.35 4.01
C ARG A 96 1.16 3.10 2.91
N ILE A 97 0.72 3.02 1.67
CA ILE A 97 1.27 3.81 0.57
C ILE A 97 1.07 5.30 0.84
N ALA A 98 -0.14 5.72 1.19
CA ALA A 98 -0.41 7.12 1.55
C ALA A 98 0.47 7.60 2.72
N ALA A 99 0.64 6.79 3.76
CA ALA A 99 1.51 7.15 4.88
C ALA A 99 3.00 7.28 4.51
N VAL A 100 3.46 6.57 3.47
CA VAL A 100 4.80 6.73 2.90
C VAL A 100 4.90 8.05 2.11
N GLU A 101 3.86 8.40 1.36
CA GLU A 101 3.77 9.68 0.62
C GLU A 101 3.85 10.88 1.57
N ASP A 102 3.03 10.91 2.61
CA ASP A 102 2.98 12.01 3.59
C ASP A 102 4.36 12.29 4.24
N VAL A 103 5.06 11.24 4.70
CA VAL A 103 6.36 11.41 5.36
C VAL A 103 7.45 11.81 4.37
N ALA A 104 7.41 11.28 3.14
CA ALA A 104 8.40 11.60 2.13
C ALA A 104 8.28 13.05 1.67
N GLU A 105 7.05 13.55 1.47
CA GLU A 105 6.82 14.96 1.13
C GLU A 105 7.36 15.89 2.20
N ALA A 106 7.02 15.64 3.47
CA ALA A 106 7.51 16.42 4.61
C ALA A 106 9.05 16.38 4.73
N LEU A 107 9.67 15.21 4.53
CA LEU A 107 11.14 15.07 4.55
C LEU A 107 11.79 15.89 3.45
N PHE A 108 11.26 15.84 2.23
CA PHE A 108 11.89 16.52 1.10
C PHE A 108 11.69 18.04 1.15
N GLU A 109 10.54 18.51 1.60
CA GLU A 109 10.29 19.94 1.81
C GLU A 109 11.25 20.53 2.84
N GLU A 110 11.42 19.87 3.99
CA GLU A 110 12.37 20.30 5.01
C GLU A 110 13.81 20.29 4.50
N TRP A 111 14.24 19.19 3.88
CA TRP A 111 15.61 19.06 3.39
C TRP A 111 15.92 20.14 2.33
N GLU A 112 14.96 20.47 1.46
CA GLU A 112 15.12 21.59 0.52
C GLU A 112 15.28 22.94 1.22
N GLY A 113 14.48 23.22 2.25
CA GLY A 113 14.61 24.43 3.05
C GLY A 113 15.95 24.52 3.81
N GLU A 114 16.50 23.39 4.26
CA GLU A 114 17.79 23.34 4.93
C GLU A 114 18.98 23.60 3.97
N LEU A 115 18.83 23.36 2.66
CA LEU A 115 19.88 23.67 1.69
C LEU A 115 20.24 25.15 1.66
N ASP A 116 19.31 26.04 1.99
CA ASP A 116 19.52 27.49 2.02
C ASP A 116 20.19 27.97 3.31
N GLN A 117 20.29 27.11 4.32
CA GLN A 117 20.93 27.42 5.60
C GLN A 117 22.44 27.13 5.59
N TYR A 118 22.94 26.42 4.58
CA TYR A 118 24.37 26.11 4.49
C TYR A 118 25.21 27.34 4.13
N SER A 119 26.19 27.65 4.99
CA SER A 119 27.25 28.63 4.68
C SER A 119 28.39 28.04 3.84
N ASN A 120 28.60 26.72 3.90
CA ASN A 120 29.64 26.04 3.14
C ASN A 120 29.09 25.51 1.79
N PRO A 121 29.54 26.05 0.63
CA PRO A 121 29.00 25.69 -0.67
C PRO A 121 29.33 24.25 -1.09
N THR A 122 30.41 23.66 -0.58
CA THR A 122 30.76 22.26 -0.85
C THR A 122 29.81 21.31 -0.12
N LEU A 123 29.51 21.58 1.15
CA LEU A 123 28.53 20.80 1.92
C LEU A 123 27.13 20.94 1.36
N ARG A 124 26.72 22.16 0.97
CA ARG A 124 25.44 22.40 0.30
C ARG A 124 25.28 21.55 -0.97
N ARG A 125 26.29 21.55 -1.85
CA ARG A 125 26.27 20.74 -3.09
C ARG A 125 26.20 19.24 -2.81
N ALA A 126 26.93 18.76 -1.80
CA ALA A 126 26.89 17.35 -1.41
C ALA A 126 25.48 16.96 -0.91
N SER A 127 24.89 17.78 -0.03
CA SER A 127 23.54 17.57 0.51
C SER A 127 22.48 17.58 -0.60
N ALA A 128 22.54 18.56 -1.53
CA ALA A 128 21.62 18.64 -2.66
C ALA A 128 21.69 17.41 -3.58
N LYS A 129 22.90 16.86 -3.79
CA LYS A 129 23.09 15.63 -4.59
C LYS A 129 22.48 14.40 -3.92
N GLU A 130 22.57 14.31 -2.59
CA GLU A 130 21.94 13.22 -1.83
C GLU A 130 20.41 13.34 -1.83
N LEU A 131 19.87 14.55 -1.70
CA LEU A 131 18.44 14.83 -1.85
C LEU A 131 17.93 14.38 -3.22
N GLU A 132 18.57 14.81 -4.31
CA GLU A 132 18.18 14.44 -5.68
C GLU A 132 18.20 12.92 -5.87
N ARG A 133 19.26 12.26 -5.40
CA ARG A 133 19.37 10.80 -5.45
C ARG A 133 18.23 10.12 -4.69
N THR A 134 17.92 10.59 -3.49
CA THR A 134 16.89 10.01 -2.62
C THR A 134 15.51 10.19 -3.24
N ARG A 135 15.20 11.38 -3.76
CA ARG A 135 13.94 11.69 -4.47
C ARG A 135 13.74 10.80 -5.69
N LYS A 136 14.79 10.53 -6.47
CA LYS A 136 14.74 9.63 -7.64
C LYS A 136 14.43 8.19 -7.25
N GLN A 137 15.08 7.69 -6.20
CA GLN A 137 14.82 6.34 -5.67
C GLN A 137 13.40 6.22 -5.12
N TYR A 138 12.97 7.22 -4.33
CA TYR A 138 11.62 7.30 -3.81
C TYR A 138 10.55 7.30 -4.92
N THR A 139 10.74 8.08 -5.99
CA THR A 139 9.81 8.12 -7.13
C THR A 139 9.65 6.74 -7.77
N THR A 140 10.76 5.99 -7.87
CA THR A 140 10.76 4.62 -8.41
C THR A 140 9.98 3.69 -7.48
N LEU A 141 10.23 3.76 -6.18
CA LEU A 141 9.50 3.01 -5.15
C LEU A 141 7.99 3.26 -5.21
N LEU A 142 7.59 4.54 -5.18
CA LEU A 142 6.18 4.92 -5.18
C LEU A 142 5.45 4.40 -6.42
N ALA A 143 6.07 4.52 -7.60
CA ALA A 143 5.50 4.00 -8.84
C ALA A 143 5.29 2.47 -8.79
N ARG A 144 6.20 1.72 -8.16
CA ARG A 144 6.03 0.26 -7.99
C ARG A 144 4.92 -0.08 -7.00
N MET A 145 4.85 0.64 -5.88
CA MET A 145 3.79 0.48 -4.88
C MET A 145 2.40 0.74 -5.47
N GLN A 146 2.23 1.85 -6.17
CA GLN A 146 0.96 2.20 -6.81
C GLN A 146 0.61 1.25 -7.97
N ALA A 147 1.59 0.71 -8.70
CA ALA A 147 1.33 -0.30 -9.72
C ALA A 147 0.79 -1.61 -9.10
N ALA A 148 1.37 -2.05 -7.98
CA ALA A 148 0.88 -3.20 -7.24
C ALA A 148 -0.53 -2.95 -6.67
N GLU A 149 -0.77 -1.77 -6.08
CA GLU A 149 -2.09 -1.38 -5.55
C GLU A 149 -3.17 -1.37 -6.64
N LYS A 150 -2.90 -0.76 -7.80
CA LYS A 150 -3.86 -0.72 -8.93
C LYS A 150 -4.22 -2.10 -9.45
N ARG A 151 -3.33 -3.09 -9.31
CA ARG A 151 -3.57 -4.47 -9.73
C ARG A 151 -4.51 -5.22 -8.79
N ILE A 152 -4.73 -4.73 -7.57
CA ILE A 152 -5.61 -5.37 -6.58
C ILE A 152 -7.08 -5.29 -7.02
N GLU A 153 -7.54 -4.13 -7.50
CA GLU A 153 -8.96 -3.90 -7.81
C GLU A 153 -9.54 -4.89 -8.85
N PRO A 154 -8.87 -5.21 -9.98
CA PRO A 154 -9.34 -6.24 -10.90
C PRO A 154 -9.49 -7.63 -10.25
N VAL A 155 -8.58 -8.00 -9.34
CA VAL A 155 -8.62 -9.30 -8.64
C VAL A 155 -9.79 -9.33 -7.64
N LEU A 156 -9.92 -8.27 -6.84
CA LEU A 156 -11.05 -8.11 -5.91
C LEU A 156 -12.39 -8.06 -6.61
N GLY A 157 -12.48 -7.40 -7.75
CA GLY A 157 -13.69 -7.31 -8.54
C GLY A 157 -14.20 -8.68 -8.95
N VAL A 158 -13.30 -9.52 -9.50
CA VAL A 158 -13.66 -10.90 -9.88
C VAL A 158 -14.07 -11.70 -8.65
N LEU A 159 -13.31 -11.68 -7.55
CA LEU A 159 -13.65 -12.41 -6.32
C LEU A 159 -15.02 -11.99 -5.77
N ARG A 160 -15.32 -10.69 -5.76
CA ARG A 160 -16.61 -10.14 -5.33
C ARG A 160 -17.76 -10.70 -6.16
N ASP A 161 -17.60 -10.71 -7.48
CA ASP A 161 -18.64 -11.20 -8.39
C ASP A 161 -18.90 -12.70 -8.14
N GLN A 162 -17.86 -13.49 -7.87
CA GLN A 162 -18.03 -14.91 -7.55
C GLN A 162 -18.75 -15.14 -6.22
N VAL A 163 -18.39 -14.39 -5.18
CA VAL A 163 -19.06 -14.46 -3.87
C VAL A 163 -20.54 -14.08 -4.01
N LEU A 164 -20.84 -12.98 -4.71
CA LEU A 164 -22.22 -12.53 -4.92
C LEU A 164 -23.05 -13.54 -5.72
N PHE A 165 -22.45 -14.14 -6.76
CA PHE A 165 -23.12 -15.15 -7.57
C PHE A 165 -23.43 -16.40 -6.74
N LEU A 166 -22.44 -16.93 -6.01
CA LEU A 166 -22.58 -18.13 -5.20
C LEU A 166 -23.62 -17.97 -4.10
N LYS A 167 -23.68 -16.80 -3.45
CA LYS A 167 -24.61 -16.50 -2.34
C LYS A 167 -26.07 -16.89 -2.61
N HIS A 168 -26.51 -16.82 -3.87
CA HIS A 168 -27.88 -17.14 -4.27
C HIS A 168 -28.00 -18.40 -5.14
N ASN A 169 -26.87 -18.99 -5.52
CA ASN A 169 -26.81 -20.05 -6.53
C ASN A 169 -25.90 -21.22 -6.10
N LEU A 170 -25.95 -21.66 -4.84
CA LEU A 170 -25.17 -22.82 -4.38
C LEU A 170 -25.70 -24.14 -4.96
N ASN A 171 -25.37 -24.41 -6.22
CA ASN A 171 -25.76 -25.62 -6.94
C ASN A 171 -24.74 -26.00 -8.04
N ALA A 172 -24.80 -27.25 -8.50
CA ALA A 172 -23.84 -27.78 -9.48
C ALA A 172 -23.79 -27.00 -10.81
N ARG A 173 -24.91 -26.41 -11.26
CA ARG A 173 -24.95 -25.59 -12.47
C ARG A 173 -24.12 -24.32 -12.31
N ALA A 174 -24.21 -23.66 -11.15
CA ALA A 174 -23.44 -22.48 -10.84
C ALA A 174 -21.94 -22.78 -10.78
N ILE A 175 -21.54 -23.89 -10.16
CA ILE A 175 -20.13 -24.32 -10.10
C ILE A 175 -19.52 -24.50 -11.49
N GLY A 176 -20.26 -25.08 -12.44
CA GLY A 176 -19.81 -25.23 -13.82
C GLY A 176 -19.56 -23.88 -14.53
N ALA A 177 -20.37 -22.86 -14.26
CA ALA A 177 -20.18 -21.51 -14.83
C ALA A 177 -18.90 -20.83 -14.29
N LEU A 178 -18.58 -21.06 -13.02
CA LEU A 178 -17.42 -20.47 -12.32
C LEU A 178 -16.07 -21.04 -12.76
N GLN A 179 -16.06 -22.28 -13.25
CA GLN A 179 -14.84 -22.96 -13.67
C GLN A 179 -14.13 -22.25 -14.83
N GLY A 180 -14.89 -21.56 -15.70
CA GLY A 180 -14.34 -20.73 -16.78
C GLY A 180 -13.61 -19.49 -16.27
N GLU A 181 -14.12 -18.88 -15.21
CA GLU A 181 -13.57 -17.66 -14.60
C GLU A 181 -12.29 -17.93 -13.78
N TYR A 182 -12.11 -19.16 -13.28
CA TYR A 182 -10.94 -19.55 -12.48
C TYR A 182 -9.60 -19.27 -13.16
N ARG A 183 -9.46 -19.61 -14.45
CA ARG A 183 -8.20 -19.41 -15.17
C ARG A 183 -7.86 -17.93 -15.33
N SER A 184 -8.87 -17.10 -15.58
CA SER A 184 -8.72 -15.64 -15.67
C SER A 184 -8.27 -15.05 -14.34
N LEU A 185 -8.94 -15.43 -13.24
CA LEU A 185 -8.57 -15.00 -11.90
C LEU A 185 -7.17 -15.45 -11.50
N GLN A 186 -6.80 -16.70 -11.78
CA GLN A 186 -5.45 -17.22 -11.53
C GLN A 186 -4.39 -16.35 -12.22
N GLY A 187 -4.58 -16.04 -13.50
CA GLY A 187 -3.65 -15.17 -14.24
C GLY A 187 -3.53 -13.76 -13.65
N ASN A 188 -4.65 -13.18 -13.18
CA ASN A 188 -4.67 -11.87 -12.54
C ASN A 188 -3.96 -11.88 -11.18
N VAL A 189 -4.18 -12.93 -10.37
CA VAL A 189 -3.48 -13.12 -9.09
C VAL A 189 -1.99 -13.32 -9.32
N ASP A 190 -1.59 -14.17 -10.27
CA ASP A 190 -0.17 -14.39 -10.60
C ASP A 190 0.53 -13.07 -10.99
N GLN A 191 -0.15 -12.20 -11.74
CA GLN A 191 0.37 -10.88 -12.07
C GLN A 191 0.45 -9.97 -10.85
N LEU A 192 -0.57 -9.97 -9.98
CA LEU A 192 -0.58 -9.21 -8.73
C LEU A 192 0.59 -9.61 -7.83
N LEU A 193 0.82 -10.91 -7.64
CA LEU A 193 1.92 -11.42 -6.81
C LEU A 193 3.30 -11.00 -7.33
N ARG A 194 3.47 -10.97 -8.66
CA ARG A 194 4.69 -10.45 -9.31
C ARG A 194 4.86 -8.95 -9.12
N ASP A 195 3.78 -8.17 -9.28
CA ASP A 195 3.80 -6.72 -9.12
C ASP A 195 4.14 -6.34 -7.66
N MET A 196 3.52 -7.04 -6.68
CA MET A 196 3.83 -6.90 -5.26
C MET A 196 5.26 -7.31 -4.92
N GLN A 197 5.78 -8.40 -5.49
CA GLN A 197 7.19 -8.79 -5.24
C GLN A 197 8.16 -7.69 -5.69
N ARG A 198 7.96 -7.12 -6.89
CA ARG A 198 8.83 -6.04 -7.38
C ARG A 198 8.76 -4.79 -6.51
N SER A 199 7.59 -4.50 -5.94
CA SER A 199 7.42 -3.39 -5.01
C SER A 199 8.11 -3.65 -3.67
N ILE A 200 8.02 -4.87 -3.13
CA ILE A 200 8.74 -5.33 -1.93
C ILE A 200 10.26 -5.22 -2.13
N ASP A 201 10.78 -5.70 -3.25
CA ASP A 201 12.22 -5.66 -3.56
C ASP A 201 12.74 -4.22 -3.67
N GLU A 202 11.94 -3.31 -4.24
CA GLU A 202 12.28 -1.88 -4.30
C GLU A 202 12.20 -1.23 -2.93
N ALA A 203 11.23 -1.58 -2.08
CA ALA A 203 11.12 -1.08 -0.72
C ALA A 203 12.35 -1.46 0.12
N ASP A 204 12.77 -2.73 0.08
CA ASP A 204 13.98 -3.18 0.78
C ASP A 204 15.23 -2.48 0.25
N SER A 205 15.32 -2.27 -1.07
CA SER A 205 16.43 -1.56 -1.69
C SER A 205 16.45 -0.08 -1.30
N PHE A 206 15.30 0.57 -1.24
CA PHE A 206 15.17 1.95 -0.79
C PHE A 206 15.58 2.09 0.67
N VAL A 207 15.05 1.27 1.58
CA VAL A 207 15.40 1.31 3.01
C VAL A 207 16.90 1.10 3.22
N ARG A 208 17.52 0.12 2.57
CA ARG A 208 18.98 -0.11 2.66
C ARG A 208 19.78 1.11 2.22
N ARG A 209 19.42 1.75 1.11
CA ARG A 209 20.12 2.94 0.60
C ARG A 209 19.86 4.15 1.48
N LEU A 210 18.63 4.30 1.95
CA LEU A 210 18.24 5.37 2.85
C LEU A 210 18.93 5.23 4.21
N GLN A 211 19.32 4.05 4.66
CA GLN A 211 20.00 3.88 5.95
C GLN A 211 21.53 3.75 5.84
N ALA A 212 22.08 3.69 4.62
CA ALA A 212 23.51 3.60 4.41
C ALA A 212 24.24 4.81 5.02
N PRO A 213 25.41 4.63 5.67
CA PRO A 213 26.26 5.72 6.09
C PRO A 213 26.65 6.56 4.87
N LEU A 214 26.65 7.88 5.02
CA LEU A 214 27.23 8.77 4.01
C LEU A 214 28.75 8.49 3.97
N GLY A 215 29.20 7.85 2.89
CA GLY A 215 30.62 7.60 2.61
C GLY A 215 31.32 8.82 2.03
#